data_AF-A0A0B8P4Q1-F1
#
_entry.id   AF-A0A0B8P4Q1-F1
#
_cell.length_a   1.000
_cell.length_b   1.000
_cell.length_c   1.000
_cell.angle_alpha   90.00
_cell.angle_beta   90.00
_cell.angle_gamma   90.00
#
_symmetry.space_group_name_H-M   'P 1'
#
loop_
_entity.id
_entity.type
_entity.pdbx_description
1 polymer ?
#
loop_
_entity_poly.entity_id
_entity_poly.type
_entity_poly.pdbx_seq_one_letter_code
_entity_poly.pdbx_strand_id
1 'polypeptide(L)'
;MILRCPIIPNYNLNDDHLAAIAQIGDKYSCIQKVEVLPYHNFGQGKAREIGREYEVAAEVPESETVQVWLDKIRSYGEIEVTLS
;
A
#
# COMPACT_ATOMS: atom_id res chain seq x y z
N MET A 1 -13.59 -0.11 11.58
CA MET A 1 -12.12 -0.28 11.65
C MET A 1 -11.53 0.00 10.29
N ILE A 2 -10.29 0.52 10.20
CA ILE A 2 -9.63 0.83 8.93
C ILE A 2 -8.45 -0.11 8.76
N LEU A 3 -8.38 -0.81 7.63
CA LEU A 3 -7.23 -1.63 7.25
C LEU A 3 -6.23 -0.75 6.50
N ARG A 4 -5.06 -0.51 7.08
CA ARG A 4 -4.01 0.32 6.47
C ARG A 4 -2.98 -0.57 5.79
N CYS A 5 -2.76 -0.36 4.51
CA CYS A 5 -1.92 -1.19 3.65
C CYS A 5 -0.78 -0.35 3.03
N PRO A 6 0.41 -0.32 3.66
CA PRO A 6 1.61 0.19 3.03
C PRO A 6 2.00 -0.66 1.81
N ILE A 7 2.08 -0.04 0.64
CA ILE A 7 2.48 -0.68 -0.62
C ILE A 7 3.83 -0.13 -1.06
N ILE A 8 4.79 -1.04 -1.23
CA ILE A 8 6.18 -0.76 -1.57
C ILE A 8 6.51 -1.55 -2.85
N PRO A 9 6.78 -0.86 -3.97
CA PRO A 9 7.25 -1.49 -5.21
C PRO A 9 8.44 -2.42 -4.96
N ASN A 10 8.49 -3.57 -5.64
CA ASN A 10 9.51 -4.63 -5.48
C ASN A 10 9.46 -5.44 -4.17
N TYR A 11 8.63 -5.08 -3.19
CA TYR A 11 8.52 -5.84 -1.93
C TYR A 11 7.17 -6.56 -1.81
N ASN A 12 6.07 -5.82 -1.91
CA ASN A 12 4.73 -6.37 -1.72
C ASN A 12 3.73 -5.95 -2.80
N LEU A 13 4.19 -5.20 -3.81
CA LEU A 13 3.39 -4.90 -4.99
C LEU A 13 3.36 -6.09 -5.94
N ASN A 14 2.32 -6.91 -5.84
CA ASN A 14 1.97 -7.93 -6.81
C ASN A 14 0.46 -8.16 -6.82
N ASP A 15 -0.03 -8.86 -7.84
CA ASP A 15 -1.45 -9.06 -8.04
C ASP A 15 -2.13 -9.83 -6.90
N ASP A 16 -1.50 -10.91 -6.45
CA ASP A 16 -2.01 -11.75 -5.36
C ASP A 16 -2.15 -10.96 -4.06
N HIS A 17 -1.21 -10.06 -3.78
CA HIS A 17 -1.24 -9.19 -2.61
C HIS A 17 -2.40 -8.19 -2.69
N LEU A 18 -2.60 -7.55 -3.85
CA LEU A 18 -3.70 -6.60 -4.06
C LEU A 18 -5.06 -7.31 -3.93
N ALA A 19 -5.18 -8.53 -4.46
CA ALA A 19 -6.38 -9.35 -4.31
C ALA A 19 -6.63 -9.74 -2.85
N ALA A 20 -5.58 -10.15 -2.13
CA ALA A 20 -5.68 -10.51 -0.72
C ALA A 20 -6.14 -9.34 0.16
N ILE A 21 -5.73 -8.11 -0.15
CA ILE A 21 -6.19 -6.90 0.56
C ILE A 21 -7.72 -6.77 0.46
N ALA A 22 -8.27 -6.87 -0.76
CA ALA A 22 -9.71 -6.78 -0.99
C ALA A 22 -10.46 -7.91 -0.25
N GLN A 23 -9.99 -9.14 -0.40
CA GLN A 23 -10.60 -10.32 0.23
C GLN A 23 -10.59 -10.24 1.76
N ILE A 24 -9.52 -9.72 2.38
CA ILE A 24 -9.47 -9.52 3.83
C ILE A 24 -10.45 -8.43 4.25
N GLY A 25 -10.56 -7.34 3.49
CA GLY A 25 -11.52 -6.28 3.71
C GLY A 25 -12.95 -6.78 3.72
N ASP A 26 -13.32 -7.60 2.73
CA ASP A 26 -14.66 -8.18 2.60
C ASP A 26 -14.93 -9.29 3.63
N LYS A 27 -13.90 -10.07 4.00
CA LYS A 27 -14.04 -11.21 4.92
C LYS A 27 -14.47 -10.79 6.32
N TYR A 28 -14.04 -9.63 6.80
CA TYR A 28 -14.30 -9.20 8.18
C TYR A 28 -15.19 -7.97 8.21
N SER A 29 -16.44 -8.16 8.63
CA SER A 29 -17.45 -7.08 8.72
C SER A 29 -17.09 -5.90 9.64
N CYS A 30 -16.07 -6.05 10.51
CA CYS A 30 -15.58 -4.95 11.34
C CYS A 30 -14.68 -3.97 10.57
N ILE A 31 -14.11 -4.40 9.43
CA ILE A 31 -13.32 -3.57 8.52
C ILE A 31 -14.31 -2.78 7.67
N GLN A 32 -14.25 -1.46 7.78
CA GLN A 32 -15.16 -0.54 7.10
C GLN A 32 -14.57 -0.07 5.77
N LYS A 33 -13.24 0.02 5.69
CA LYS A 33 -12.52 0.44 4.51
C LYS A 33 -11.05 0.04 4.56
N VAL A 34 -10.43 0.05 3.39
CA VAL A 34 -9.00 -0.12 3.16
C VAL A 34 -8.39 1.23 2.80
N GLU A 35 -7.30 1.58 3.48
CA GLU A 35 -6.45 2.71 3.12
C GLU A 35 -5.15 2.21 2.53
N VAL A 36 -4.87 2.57 1.27
CA VAL A 36 -3.58 2.30 0.61
C VAL A 36 -2.62 3.43 0.95
N LEU A 37 -1.43 3.06 1.42
CA LEU A 37 -0.34 3.99 1.72
C LEU A 37 0.81 3.72 0.75
N PRO A 38 0.97 4.50 -0.32
CA PRO A 38 2.10 4.35 -1.22
C PRO A 38 3.41 4.64 -0.47
N TYR A 39 4.46 3.95 -0.89
CA TYR A 39 5.79 4.15 -0.33
C TYR A 39 6.29 5.59 -0.52
N HIS A 40 6.91 6.13 0.54
CA HIS A 40 7.63 7.40 0.51
C HIS A 40 9.04 7.22 1.07
N ASN A 41 10.03 7.86 0.45
CA ASN A 41 11.44 7.77 0.84
C ASN A 41 11.85 8.70 1.99
N PHE A 42 10.90 9.30 2.72
CA PHE A 42 11.18 10.23 3.83
C PHE A 42 12.06 9.63 4.94
N GLY A 43 12.07 8.30 5.09
CA GLY A 43 12.94 7.59 6.04
C GLY A 43 14.43 7.62 5.68
N GLN A 44 14.80 7.89 4.42
CA GLN A 44 16.18 7.88 3.96
C GLN A 44 17.02 8.97 4.63
N GLY A 45 16.46 10.18 4.79
CA GLY A 45 17.13 11.29 5.48
C GLY A 45 17.47 10.95 6.93
N LYS A 46 16.49 10.41 7.67
CA LYS A 46 16.67 10.02 9.07
C LYS A 46 17.67 8.89 9.25
N ALA A 47 17.67 7.90 8.35
CA ALA A 47 18.66 6.82 8.38
C ALA A 47 20.08 7.37 8.25
N ARG A 48 20.28 8.30 7.32
CA ARG A 48 21.56 8.99 7.13
C ARG A 48 21.99 9.78 8.37
N GLU A 49 21.06 10.45 9.06
CA GLU A 49 21.35 11.23 10.28
C GLU A 49 21.87 10.37 11.44
N ILE A 50 21.45 9.11 11.53
CA ILE A 50 21.92 8.15 12.57
C ILE A 50 23.03 7.23 12.07
N GLY A 51 23.62 7.52 10.91
CA GLY A 51 24.70 6.72 10.33
C GLY A 51 24.30 5.31 9.89
N ARG A 52 23.01 5.09 9.58
CA ARG A 52 22.51 3.83 9.03
C ARG A 52 22.35 3.90 7.52
N GLU A 53 22.67 2.78 6.87
CA GLU A 53 22.38 2.59 5.45
C GLU A 53 20.87 2.41 5.23
N TYR A 54 20.38 2.95 4.12
CA TYR A 54 18.97 2.86 3.75
C TYR A 54 18.83 1.83 2.63
N GLU A 55 18.39 0.62 2.99
CA GLU A 55 18.38 -0.54 2.09
C GLU A 55 17.07 -0.71 1.29
N VAL A 56 16.13 0.23 1.40
CA VAL A 56 14.86 0.14 0.66
C VAL A 56 15.09 0.57 -0.78
N ALA A 57 15.17 -0.41 -1.69
CA ALA A 57 15.35 -0.22 -3.12
C ALA A 57 14.00 -0.09 -3.85
N ALA A 58 13.16 0.84 -3.38
CA ALA A 58 11.87 1.14 -3.99
C ALA A 58 11.82 2.60 -4.43
N GLU A 59 11.19 2.84 -5.57
CA GLU A 59 10.91 4.19 -6.05
C GLU A 59 9.60 4.70 -5.46
N VAL A 60 9.51 6.01 -5.26
CA VAL A 60 8.24 6.65 -4.87
C VAL A 60 7.31 6.56 -6.07
N PRO A 61 6.15 5.88 -5.96
CA PRO A 61 5.25 5.70 -7.09
C PRO A 61 4.59 7.03 -7.47
N GLU A 62 4.38 7.22 -8.77
CA GLU A 62 3.60 8.35 -9.28
C GLU A 62 2.11 8.17 -8.99
N SER A 63 1.38 9.28 -8.86
CA SER A 63 -0.06 9.27 -8.54
C SER A 63 -0.89 8.42 -9.51
N GLU A 64 -0.56 8.41 -10.80
CA GLU A 64 -1.22 7.58 -11.81
C GLU A 64 -1.01 6.08 -11.55
N THR A 65 0.20 5.70 -11.15
CA THR A 65 0.52 4.31 -10.81
C THR A 65 -0.24 3.86 -9.56
N VAL A 66 -0.33 4.73 -8.55
CA VAL A 66 -1.10 4.45 -7.33
C VAL A 66 -2.59 4.27 -7.64
N GLN A 67 -3.14 5.06 -8.57
CA GLN A 67 -4.53 4.94 -9.00
C GLN A 67 -4.81 3.57 -9.61
N VAL A 68 -3.89 3.04 -10.44
CA VAL A 68 -3.99 1.68 -10.98
C VAL A 68 -4.07 0.63 -9.86
N TRP A 69 -3.34 0.80 -8.77
CA TRP A 69 -3.40 -0.13 -7.63
C TRP A 69 -4.75 -0.07 -6.92
N LEU A 70 -5.28 1.12 -6.68
CA LEU A 70 -6.59 1.32 -6.07
C LEU A 70 -7.69 0.64 -6.91
N ASP A 71 -7.68 0.88 -8.22
CA ASP A 71 -8.67 0.30 -9.13
C ASP A 71 -8.53 -1.22 -9.22
N LYS A 72 -7.31 -1.73 -9.12
CA LYS A 72 -7.08 -3.17 -9.07
C LYS A 72 -7.62 -3.82 -7.80
N ILE A 73 -7.39 -3.23 -6.63
CA ILE A 73 -7.97 -3.73 -5.36
C ILE A 73 -9.50 -3.69 -5.44
N ARG A 74 -10.08 -2.60 -5.95
CA ARG A 74 -11.53 -2.45 -6.14
C ARG A 74 -12.11 -3.47 -7.13
N SER A 75 -11.32 -3.97 -8.08
CA SER A 75 -11.77 -5.01 -9.01
C SER A 75 -11.89 -6.40 -8.36
N TYR A 76 -11.26 -6.61 -7.20
CA TYR A 76 -11.22 -7.89 -6.50
C TYR A 76 -12.23 -8.05 -5.37
N GLY A 77 -12.96 -6.99 -5.00
CA GLY A 77 -13.88 -7.02 -3.86
C GLY A 77 -14.81 -5.80 -3.82
N GLU A 78 -15.67 -5.75 -2.80
CA GLU A 78 -16.69 -4.70 -2.63
C GLU A 78 -16.31 -3.67 -1.54
N ILE A 79 -15.27 -3.94 -0.75
CA ILE A 79 -14.80 -3.04 0.30
C ILE A 79 -14.41 -1.66 -0.25
N GLU A 80 -14.73 -0.62 0.52
CA GLU A 80 -14.31 0.75 0.19
C GLU A 80 -12.77 0.85 0.24
N VAL A 81 -12.15 1.38 -0.84
CA VAL A 81 -10.71 1.57 -0.93
C VAL A 81 -10.38 3.04 -1.19
N THR A 82 -9.58 3.63 -0.30
CA THR A 82 -9.16 5.05 -0.36
C THR A 82 -7.64 5.19 -0.31
N LEU A 83 -7.12 6.27 -0.88
CA LEU A 83 -5.73 6.71 -0.71
C LEU A 83 -5.58 7.46 0.62
N SER A 84 -4.49 7.22 1.35
CA SER A 84 -4.11 7.95 2.57
C SER A 84 -2.88 8.83 2.36
#